data_AF-A0A1X7SSV0-F1
#
_entry.id   AF-A0A1X7SSV0-F1
#
_cell.length_a   1.000
_cell.length_b   1.000
_cell.length_c   1.000
_cell.angle_alpha   90.00
_cell.angle_beta   90.00
_cell.angle_gamma   90.00
#
_symmetry.space_group_name_H-M   'P 1'
#
loop_
_entity.id
_entity.type
_entity.pdbx_description
1 polymer ?
#
loop_
_entity_poly.entity_id
_entity_poly.type
_entity_poly.pdbx_seq_one_letter_code
_entity_poly.pdbx_strand_id
1 'polypeptide(L)'
;MFGGTVTSENGRSISVNTVYTCQLQSGTTIHWESVKGPVVPASVQWPVERCYHAISSIISDSPTLVLIGGECKDGLVNDSWLLNTSQYQWSK
;
A
#
# COMPACT_ATOMS: atom_id res chain seq x y z
N MET A 1 3.52 -4.63 -1.70
CA MET A 1 3.30 -3.53 -2.68
C MET A 1 2.15 -2.67 -2.20
N PHE A 2 2.14 -1.38 -2.49
CA PHE A 2 1.07 -0.46 -2.11
C PHE A 2 0.68 0.41 -3.31
N GLY A 3 -0.61 0.71 -3.44
CA GLY A 3 -1.14 1.69 -4.39
C GLY A 3 -0.87 1.38 -5.86
N GLY A 4 -0.57 2.43 -6.64
CA GLY A 4 -0.38 2.34 -8.07
C GLY A 4 -1.65 2.69 -8.86
N THR A 5 -1.65 2.32 -10.14
CA THR A 5 -2.66 2.74 -11.11
C THR A 5 -3.34 1.53 -11.75
N VAL A 6 -4.67 1.51 -11.76
CA VAL A 6 -5.47 0.47 -12.41
C VAL A 6 -6.44 1.07 -13.43
N THR A 7 -6.80 0.29 -14.44
CA THR A 7 -7.84 0.67 -15.40
C THR A 7 -9.21 0.32 -14.82
N SER A 8 -10.07 1.31 -14.67
CA SER A 8 -11.47 1.13 -14.27
C SER A 8 -12.34 0.60 -15.42
N GLU A 9 -13.57 0.18 -15.12
CA GLU A 9 -14.51 -0.40 -16.10
C GLU A 9 -14.80 0.51 -17.30
N ASN A 10 -14.72 1.83 -17.11
CA ASN A 10 -14.92 2.81 -18.18
C ASN A 10 -13.62 3.20 -18.92
N GLY A 11 -12.54 2.45 -18.72
CA GLY A 11 -11.24 2.68 -19.35
C GLY A 11 -10.41 3.79 -18.74
N ARG A 12 -10.88 4.45 -17.67
CA ARG A 12 -10.11 5.50 -16.99
C ARG A 12 -9.07 4.90 -16.05
N SER A 13 -7.90 5.51 -16.06
CA SER A 13 -6.83 5.30 -15.10
C SER A 13 -7.23 5.84 -13.72
N ILE A 14 -7.20 5.00 -12.69
CA ILE A 14 -7.49 5.39 -11.30
C ILE A 14 -6.35 4.93 -10.37
N SER A 15 -5.98 5.81 -9.44
CA SER A 15 -5.06 5.45 -8.37
C SER A 15 -5.78 4.57 -7.35
N VAL A 16 -5.06 3.66 -6.71
CA VAL A 16 -5.56 2.80 -5.62
C VAL A 16 -4.68 2.94 -4.37
N ASN A 17 -5.14 2.42 -3.23
CA ASN A 17 -4.41 2.34 -1.95
C ASN A 17 -4.40 0.91 -1.40
N THR A 18 -4.59 -0.09 -2.27
CA THR A 18 -4.56 -1.50 -1.87
C THR A 18 -3.14 -1.91 -1.51
N VAL A 19 -2.97 -2.63 -0.40
CA VAL A 19 -1.73 -3.34 -0.07
C VAL A 19 -1.83 -4.75 -0.66
N TYR A 20 -0.80 -5.18 -1.38
CA TYR A 20 -0.65 -6.56 -1.85
C TYR A 20 0.55 -7.22 -1.20
N THR A 21 0.36 -8.44 -0.71
CA THR A 21 1.44 -9.33 -0.26
C THR A 21 1.75 -10.35 -1.35
N CYS A 22 3.04 -10.66 -1.46
CA CYS A 22 3.60 -11.65 -2.38
C CYS A 22 4.42 -12.61 -1.54
N GLN A 23 4.07 -13.88 -1.54
CA GLN A 23 4.79 -14.89 -0.78
C GLN A 23 5.11 -16.08 -1.68
N LEU A 24 6.39 -16.47 -1.70
CA LEU A 24 6.82 -17.72 -2.31
C LEU A 24 6.46 -18.86 -1.36
N GLN A 25 5.49 -19.70 -1.73
CA GLN A 25 5.04 -20.80 -0.85
C GLN A 25 5.89 -22.05 -1.01
N SER A 26 6.17 -22.46 -2.26
CA SER A 26 6.88 -23.69 -2.58
C SER A 26 7.40 -23.63 -4.00
N GLY A 27 8.66 -24.04 -4.22
CA GLY A 27 9.27 -24.13 -5.55
C GLY A 27 9.17 -22.81 -6.33
N THR A 28 8.20 -22.76 -7.25
CA THR A 28 7.92 -21.62 -8.15
C THR A 28 6.52 -21.02 -7.94
N THR A 29 5.75 -21.50 -6.96
CA THR A 29 4.40 -21.02 -6.68
C THR A 29 4.43 -19.76 -5.83
N ILE A 30 3.89 -18.69 -6.38
CA ILE A 30 3.72 -17.41 -5.70
C ILE A 30 2.26 -17.25 -5.29
N HIS A 31 2.01 -17.04 -4.01
CA HIS A 31 0.73 -16.63 -3.48
C HIS A 31 0.68 -15.10 -3.43
N TRP A 32 -0.34 -14.53 -4.07
CA TRP A 32 -0.65 -13.12 -4.02
C TRP A 32 -2.02 -12.92 -3.39
N GLU A 33 -2.10 -12.02 -2.43
CA GLU A 33 -3.37 -11.62 -1.83
C GLU A 33 -3.40 -10.10 -1.61
N SER A 34 -4.59 -9.53 -1.71
CA SER A 34 -4.80 -8.16 -1.27
C SER A 34 -4.97 -8.16 0.24
N VAL A 35 -4.09 -7.46 0.95
CA VAL A 35 -4.31 -7.05 2.34
C VAL A 35 -5.23 -5.83 2.32
N LYS A 36 -6.45 -6.01 1.81
CA LYS A 36 -7.50 -5.08 2.15
C LYS A 36 -7.93 -5.52 3.54
N GLY A 37 -7.46 -4.79 4.56
CA GLY A 37 -7.81 -5.11 5.94
C GLY A 37 -9.33 -5.31 6.06
N PRO A 38 -9.80 -6.26 6.89
CA PRO A 38 -11.23 -6.36 7.18
C PRO A 38 -11.68 -4.99 7.63
N VAL A 39 -12.73 -4.43 6.98
CA VAL A 39 -13.40 -3.15 7.31
C VAL A 39 -12.56 -2.33 8.27
N VAL A 40 -11.54 -1.65 7.73
CA VAL A 40 -10.58 -0.88 8.53
C VAL A 40 -11.40 -0.05 9.52
N PRO A 41 -11.28 -0.28 10.85
CA PRO A 41 -12.09 0.45 11.81
C PRO A 41 -11.92 1.94 11.53
N ALA A 42 -12.99 2.74 11.66
CA ALA A 42 -12.93 4.17 11.30
C ALA A 42 -11.81 4.96 12.01
N SER A 43 -11.26 4.41 13.10
CA SER A 43 -10.12 4.94 13.85
C SER A 43 -8.75 4.69 13.21
N VAL A 44 -8.62 3.74 12.29
CA VAL A 44 -7.35 3.38 11.65
C VAL A 44 -7.15 4.26 10.42
N GLN A 45 -6.12 5.11 10.47
CA GLN A 45 -5.74 5.94 9.34
C GLN A 45 -5.19 5.08 8.20
N TRP A 46 -5.49 5.45 6.96
CA TRP A 46 -5.02 4.76 5.77
C TRP A 46 -4.52 5.79 4.75
N PRO A 47 -3.39 5.55 4.05
CA PRO A 47 -2.94 6.48 3.03
C PRO A 47 -3.94 6.54 1.87
N VAL A 48 -4.21 7.75 1.39
CA VAL A 48 -5.09 7.94 0.22
C VAL A 48 -4.56 7.22 -1.02
N GLU A 49 -5.46 6.90 -1.94
CA GLU A 49 -5.16 6.34 -3.26
C GLU A 49 -4.10 7.16 -3.98
N ARG A 50 -2.99 6.53 -4.38
CA ARG A 50 -1.87 7.24 -4.99
C ARG A 50 -0.99 6.38 -5.89
N CYS A 51 -0.36 7.02 -6.85
CA CYS A 51 0.70 6.47 -7.72
C CYS A 51 2.00 7.30 -7.56
N TYR A 52 3.06 6.93 -8.30
CA TYR A 52 4.36 7.63 -8.32
C TYR A 52 5.02 7.93 -6.97
N HIS A 53 4.66 7.17 -5.93
CA HIS A 53 5.24 7.30 -4.61
C HIS A 53 6.58 6.56 -4.52
N ALA A 54 7.43 6.99 -3.59
CA ALA A 54 8.59 6.21 -3.19
C ALA A 54 8.19 5.26 -2.05
N ILE A 55 8.72 4.04 -2.07
CA ILE A 55 8.56 3.09 -0.96
C ILE A 55 9.89 2.39 -0.67
N SER A 56 10.22 2.25 0.61
CA SER A 56 11.42 1.53 1.07
C SER A 56 11.10 0.73 2.33
N SER A 57 11.93 -0.24 2.67
CA SER A 57 11.83 -0.99 3.93
C SER A 57 12.91 -0.53 4.92
N ILE A 58 12.51 -0.40 6.18
CA ILE A 58 13.45 -0.37 7.30
C ILE A 58 13.57 -1.81 7.80
N ILE A 59 14.76 -2.38 7.64
CA ILE A 59 15.06 -3.75 8.04
C ILE A 59 15.28 -3.78 9.56
N SER A 60 14.45 -4.56 10.24
CA SER A 60 14.54 -4.86 11.67
C SER A 60 13.83 -6.19 11.95
N ASP A 61 13.77 -6.60 13.21
CA ASP A 61 13.00 -7.78 13.63
C ASP A 61 11.49 -7.65 13.35
N SER A 62 11.00 -6.41 13.20
CA SER A 62 9.64 -6.08 12.76
C SER A 62 9.72 -5.11 11.57
N PRO A 63 9.91 -5.62 10.33
CA PRO A 63 10.07 -4.77 9.16
C PRO A 63 8.97 -3.71 9.06
N THR A 64 9.37 -2.50 8.68
CA THR A 64 8.44 -1.38 8.48
C THR A 64 8.60 -0.88 7.06
N LEU A 65 7.49 -0.69 6.34
CA LEU A 65 7.52 -0.02 5.04
C LEU A 65 7.34 1.48 5.24
N VAL A 66 8.21 2.26 4.61
CA VAL A 66 8.15 3.72 4.56
C VAL A 66 7.63 4.11 3.19
N LEU A 67 6.47 4.76 3.16
CA LEU A 67 5.84 5.33 1.97
C LEU A 67 6.04 6.84 2.00
N ILE A 68 6.53 7.43 0.91
CA ILE A 68 6.78 8.88 0.82
C ILE A 68 6.15 9.44 -0.44
N GLY A 69 5.33 10.47 -0.25
CA GLY A 69 4.74 11.27 -1.31
C GLY A 69 3.90 10.48 -2.31
N GLY A 70 3.98 10.88 -3.57
CA GLY A 70 3.20 10.37 -4.69
C GLY A 70 2.20 11.40 -5.23
N GLU A 71 1.30 10.92 -6.09
CA GLU A 71 0.22 11.68 -6.70
C GLU A 71 -1.12 11.00 -6.43
N CYS A 72 -2.07 11.74 -5.88
CA CYS A 72 -3.47 11.33 -5.73
C CYS A 72 -4.36 12.13 -6.68
N LYS A 73 -5.67 11.86 -6.64
CA LYS A 73 -6.66 12.58 -7.47
C LYS A 73 -6.62 14.11 -7.29
N ASP A 74 -6.24 14.58 -6.11
CA ASP A 74 -6.20 16.01 -5.77
C ASP A 74 -4.82 16.64 -6.01
N GLY A 75 -3.85 15.89 -6.56
CA GLY A 75 -2.51 16.36 -6.90
C GLY A 75 -1.39 15.66 -6.11
N LEU A 76 -0.23 16.32 -6.03
CA LEU A 76 0.92 15.80 -5.29
C LEU A 76 0.65 15.77 -3.79
N VAL A 77 1.02 14.68 -3.14
CA VAL A 77 0.95 14.53 -1.69
C VAL A 77 2.34 14.65 -1.08
N ASN A 78 2.44 15.36 0.04
CA ASN A 78 3.70 15.68 0.73
C ASN A 78 3.81 14.99 2.10
N ASP A 79 3.09 13.90 2.31
CA ASP A 79 3.13 13.11 3.54
C ASP A 79 4.05 11.89 3.43
N SER A 80 4.40 11.37 4.61
CA SER A 80 5.07 10.09 4.77
C SER A 80 4.21 9.19 5.63
N TRP A 81 4.33 7.88 5.43
CA TRP A 81 3.57 6.89 6.17
C TRP A 81 4.46 5.70 6.51
N LEU A 82 4.25 5.13 7.68
CA LEU A 82 4.90 3.91 8.17
C LEU A 82 3.87 2.80 8.27
N LEU A 83 4.12 1.68 7.59
CA LEU A 83 3.35 0.45 7.73
C LEU A 83 4.10 -0.54 8.60
N ASN A 84 3.55 -0.85 9.76
CA ASN A 84 3.95 -2.03 10.52
C ASN A 84 3.49 -3.28 9.76
N THR A 85 4.41 -4.08 9.22
CA THR A 85 4.05 -5.22 8.37
C THR A 85 3.55 -6.44 9.14
N SER A 86 3.69 -6.47 10.47
CA SER A 86 3.17 -7.55 11.32
C SER A 86 1.69 -7.35 11.65
N GLN A 87 1.29 -6.10 11.85
CA GLN A 87 -0.09 -5.73 12.23
C GLN A 87 -0.90 -5.13 11.08
N TYR A 88 -0.24 -4.81 9.96
CA TYR A 88 -0.80 -4.05 8.84
C TYR A 88 -1.46 -2.73 9.27
N GLN A 89 -0.83 -2.05 10.24
CA GLN A 89 -1.26 -0.76 10.75
C GLN A 89 -0.40 0.36 10.17
N TRP A 90 -1.07 1.38 9.65
CA TRP A 90 -0.43 2.59 9.16
C TRP A 90 -0.36 3.65 10.26
N SER A 91 0.73 4.41 10.26
CA SER A 91 0.88 5.65 11.01
C SER A 91 1.44 6.73 10.09
N LYS A 92 1.01 7.97 10.28
CA LYS A 92 1.41 9.13 9.49
C LYS A 92 2.51 9.90 10.19
#